data_AF-A0A7L9BPL6-F1
#
_entry.id   AF-A0A7L9BPL6-F1
#
_cell.length_a   1.000
_cell.length_b   1.000
_cell.length_c   1.000
_cell.angle_alpha   90.00
_cell.angle_beta   90.00
_cell.angle_gamma   90.00
#
_symmetry.space_group_name_H-M   'P 1'
#
loop_
_entity.id
_entity.type
_entity.pdbx_description
1 polymer ?
#
loop_
_entity_poly.entity_id
_entity_poly.type
_entity_poly.pdbx_seq_one_letter_code
_entity_poly.pdbx_strand_id
1 'polypeptide(L)'
;MTKLAPKTTPPQPTAAEVYATRRNDVARLLDVLRMHLDINDKEHTADPANWGLVGNLGKVREDLVSLVGFMANMDPEHVEEFLKGG
;
A
#
# COMPACT_ATOMS: atom_id res chain seq x y z
N MET A 1 -49.65 26.97 11.66
CA MET A 1 -48.82 25.79 11.99
C MET A 1 -47.80 25.60 10.86
N THR A 2 -46.56 26.01 11.07
CA THR A 2 -45.50 25.90 10.05
C THR A 2 -44.92 24.50 10.10
N LYS A 3 -45.12 23.72 9.03
CA LYS A 3 -44.65 22.33 8.92
C LYS A 3 -43.14 22.35 8.64
N LEU A 4 -42.33 21.87 9.58
CA LEU A 4 -40.88 21.72 9.39
C LEU A 4 -40.63 20.68 8.28
N ALA A 5 -39.85 21.06 7.27
CA ALA A 5 -39.40 20.17 6.21
C ALA A 5 -38.46 19.09 6.80
N PRO A 6 -38.53 17.83 6.34
CA PRO A 6 -37.65 16.78 6.84
C PRO A 6 -36.20 17.09 6.47
N LYS A 7 -35.30 17.05 7.46
CA LYS A 7 -33.86 17.14 7.22
C LYS A 7 -33.42 15.89 6.46
N THR A 8 -33.01 16.04 5.20
CA THR A 8 -32.41 14.98 4.41
C THR A 8 -30.97 14.73 4.87
N THR A 9 -30.72 13.56 5.45
CA THR A 9 -29.36 13.05 5.70
C THR A 9 -28.66 12.83 4.36
N PRO A 10 -27.36 13.17 4.21
CA PRO A 10 -26.63 12.86 2.99
C PRO A 10 -26.66 11.35 2.71
N PRO A 11 -26.81 10.94 1.44
CA PRO A 11 -26.83 9.52 1.09
C PRO A 11 -25.50 8.87 1.47
N GLN A 12 -25.58 7.67 2.06
CA GLN A 12 -24.41 6.87 2.36
C GLN A 12 -23.77 6.41 1.04
N PRO A 13 -22.42 6.43 0.92
CA PRO A 13 -21.76 6.01 -0.31
C PRO A 13 -22.02 4.55 -0.61
N THR A 14 -22.15 4.25 -1.90
CA THR A 14 -22.30 2.89 -2.43
C THR A 14 -20.99 2.11 -2.27
N ALA A 15 -21.09 0.78 -2.31
CA ALA A 15 -19.90 -0.08 -2.29
C ALA A 15 -18.93 0.23 -3.45
N ALA A 16 -19.46 0.60 -4.63
CA ALA A 16 -18.65 0.96 -5.80
C ALA A 16 -17.84 2.24 -5.58
N GLU A 17 -18.45 3.28 -5.00
CA GLU A 17 -17.76 4.53 -4.66
C GLU A 17 -16.68 4.32 -3.59
N VAL A 18 -16.99 3.53 -2.56
CA VAL A 18 -16.03 3.18 -1.50
C VAL A 18 -14.87 2.38 -2.08
N TYR A 19 -15.14 1.42 -2.97
CA TYR A 19 -14.10 0.64 -3.63
C TYR A 19 -13.19 1.52 -4.50
N ALA A 20 -13.77 2.37 -5.35
CA ALA A 20 -13.01 3.28 -6.22
C ALA A 20 -12.13 4.22 -5.40
N THR A 21 -12.64 4.77 -4.30
CA THR A 21 -11.88 5.63 -3.37
C THR A 21 -10.69 4.87 -2.78
N ARG A 22 -10.94 3.70 -2.19
CA ARG A 22 -9.87 2.88 -1.59
C ARG A 22 -8.83 2.44 -2.61
N ARG A 23 -9.25 2.07 -3.81
CA ARG A 23 -8.34 1.72 -4.91
C ARG A 23 -7.43 2.90 -5.28
N ASN A 24 -7.98 4.11 -5.32
CA ASN A 24 -7.18 5.32 -5.59
C ASN A 24 -6.19 5.60 -4.46
N ASP A 25 -6.58 5.41 -3.21
CA ASP A 25 -5.68 5.60 -2.07
C ASP A 25 -4.53 4.58 -2.08
N VAL A 26 -4.83 3.31 -2.36
CA VAL A 26 -3.80 2.27 -2.55
C VAL A 26 -2.84 2.65 -3.68
N ALA A 27 -3.34 3.12 -4.82
CA ALA A 27 -2.47 3.55 -5.92
C ALA A 27 -1.51 4.68 -5.50
N ARG A 28 -2.00 5.68 -4.75
CA ARG A 28 -1.16 6.77 -4.23
C ARG A 28 -0.10 6.27 -3.24
N LEU A 29 -0.44 5.30 -2.38
CA LEU A 29 0.52 4.71 -1.45
C LEU A 29 1.65 3.99 -2.19
N LEU A 30 1.33 3.29 -3.28
CA LEU A 30 2.34 2.64 -4.14
C LEU A 30 3.25 3.67 -4.82
N ASP A 31 2.69 4.79 -5.30
CA ASP A 31 3.48 5.89 -5.88
C ASP A 31 4.45 6.50 -4.85
N VAL A 32 3.97 6.73 -3.62
CA VAL A 32 4.80 7.25 -2.52
C VAL A 32 5.89 6.25 -2.13
N LEU A 33 5.58 4.94 -2.08
CA LEU A 33 6.56 3.90 -1.82
C LEU A 33 7.66 3.91 -2.89
N ARG A 34 7.28 4.00 -4.18
CA ARG A 34 8.23 4.10 -5.29
C ARG A 34 9.16 5.30 -5.12
N MET A 35 8.61 6.47 -4.79
CA MET A 35 9.40 7.68 -4.56
C MET A 35 10.42 7.51 -3.42
N HIS A 36 10.06 6.83 -2.33
CA HIS A 36 10.98 6.61 -1.22
C HIS A 36 12.07 5.58 -1.55
N LEU A 37 11.77 4.57 -2.37
CA LEU A 37 12.81 3.68 -2.89
C LEU A 37 13.85 4.45 -3.72
N ASP A 38 13.41 5.38 -4.58
CA ASP A 38 14.32 6.23 -5.36
C ASP A 38 15.14 7.20 -4.48
N ILE A 39 14.63 7.60 -3.31
CA ILE A 39 15.37 8.37 -2.31
C ILE A 39 16.44 7.49 -1.65
N ASN A 40 16.06 6.29 -1.20
CA ASN A 40 16.99 5.34 -0.61
C ASN A 40 18.14 5.00 -1.57
N ASP A 41 17.88 4.87 -2.87
CA ASP A 41 18.92 4.61 -3.88
C ASP A 41 19.93 5.77 -3.97
N LYS A 42 19.47 7.02 -3.90
CA LYS A 42 20.34 8.21 -3.88
C LYS A 42 21.17 8.26 -2.59
N GLU A 43 20.54 7.98 -1.45
CA GLU A 43 21.23 7.95 -0.16
C GLU A 43 22.27 6.83 -0.08
N HIS A 44 21.94 5.63 -0.59
CA HIS A 44 22.87 4.51 -0.64
C HIS A 44 24.03 4.78 -1.61
N THR A 45 23.79 5.48 -2.72
CA THR A 45 24.87 5.92 -3.61
C THR A 45 25.82 6.89 -2.91
N ALA A 46 25.30 7.76 -2.03
CA ALA A 46 26.09 8.71 -1.26
C ALA A 46 26.83 8.04 -0.08
N ASP A 47 26.24 7.02 0.53
CA ASP A 47 26.85 6.21 1.60
C ASP A 47 26.58 4.70 1.40
N PRO A 48 27.43 4.01 0.61
CA PRO A 48 27.27 2.57 0.34
C PRO A 48 27.45 1.68 1.58
N ALA A 49 28.04 2.19 2.66
CA ALA A 49 28.23 1.43 3.90
C ALA A 49 27.01 1.52 4.84
N ASN A 50 25.97 2.27 4.48
CA ASN A 50 24.77 2.40 5.29
C ASN A 50 23.91 1.12 5.28
N TRP A 51 24.18 0.23 6.24
CA TRP A 51 23.40 -0.97 6.50
C TRP A 51 21.96 -0.71 6.96
N GLY A 52 21.65 0.51 7.43
CA GLY A 52 20.30 0.90 7.79
C GLY A 52 19.33 0.85 6.60
N LEU A 53 19.79 1.28 5.42
CA LEU A 53 18.99 1.23 4.18
C LEU A 53 18.73 -0.21 3.73
N VAL A 54 19.71 -1.10 3.89
CA VAL A 54 19.55 -2.54 3.63
C VAL A 54 18.50 -3.14 4.57
N GLY A 55 18.54 -2.82 5.85
CA GLY A 55 17.54 -3.24 6.83
C GLY A 55 16.13 -2.73 6.50
N ASN A 56 16.01 -1.47 6.10
CA ASN A 56 14.73 -0.87 5.67
C ASN A 56 14.14 -1.61 4.47
N LEU A 57 14.96 -1.91 3.45
CA LEU A 57 14.51 -2.69 2.28
C LEU A 57 14.07 -4.11 2.68
N GLY A 58 14.73 -4.74 3.65
CA GLY A 58 14.32 -6.02 4.22
C GLY A 58 12.91 -5.97 4.81
N LYS A 59 12.60 -4.96 5.63
CA LYS A 59 11.27 -4.77 6.22
C LYS A 59 10.20 -4.50 5.16
N VAL A 60 10.49 -3.61 4.20
CA VAL A 60 9.57 -3.29 3.10
C VAL A 60 9.23 -4.55 2.30
N ARG A 61 10.23 -5.38 2.00
CA ARG A 61 10.02 -6.65 1.30
C ARG A 61 9.11 -7.60 2.08
N GLU A 62 9.34 -7.79 3.36
CA GLU A 62 8.51 -8.63 4.24
C GLU A 62 7.03 -8.19 4.24
N ASP A 63 6.79 -6.88 4.33
CA ASP A 63 5.43 -6.33 4.33
C ASP A 63 4.74 -6.51 2.98
N LEU A 64 5.48 -6.32 1.88
CA LEU A 64 4.95 -6.54 0.53
C LEU A 64 4.64 -8.02 0.28
N VAL A 65 5.49 -8.94 0.74
CA VAL A 65 5.24 -10.38 0.67
C VAL A 65 3.95 -10.74 1.41
N SER A 66 3.79 -10.23 2.64
CA SER A 66 2.58 -10.45 3.45
C SER A 66 1.33 -9.88 2.78
N LEU A 67 1.43 -8.68 2.20
CA LEU A 67 0.32 -8.04 1.48
C LEU A 67 -0.05 -8.80 0.21
N VAL A 68 0.93 -9.28 -0.56
CA VAL A 68 0.69 -10.11 -1.75
C VAL A 68 0.06 -11.43 -1.36
N GLY A 69 0.53 -12.08 -0.29
CA GLY A 69 -0.07 -13.31 0.23
C GLY A 69 -1.54 -13.12 0.58
N PHE A 70 -1.87 -12.03 1.30
CA PHE A 70 -3.26 -11.65 1.58
C PHE A 70 -4.09 -11.46 0.30
N MET A 71 -3.58 -10.71 -0.68
CA MET A 71 -4.30 -10.40 -1.92
C MET A 71 -4.50 -11.63 -2.81
N ALA A 72 -3.52 -12.55 -2.84
CA ALA A 72 -3.54 -13.76 -3.64
C ALA A 72 -4.20 -14.94 -2.93
N ASN A 73 -4.58 -14.78 -1.65
CA ASN A 73 -5.01 -15.87 -0.78
C ASN A 73 -3.99 -17.03 -0.74
N MET A 74 -2.72 -16.66 -0.54
CA MET A 74 -1.57 -17.56 -0.46
C MET A 74 -0.78 -17.30 0.82
N ASP A 75 -0.18 -18.35 1.37
CA ASP A 75 0.76 -18.17 2.48
C ASP A 75 2.00 -17.37 2.01
N PRO A 76 2.58 -16.50 2.86
CA PRO A 76 3.79 -15.75 2.55
C PRO A 76 4.94 -16.62 2.02
N GLU A 77 5.05 -17.87 2.49
CA GLU A 77 6.05 -18.84 2.04
C GLU A 77 5.94 -19.15 0.54
N HIS A 78 4.73 -19.25 -0.02
CA HIS A 78 4.53 -19.47 -1.46
C HIS A 78 4.92 -18.23 -2.28
N VAL A 79 4.70 -17.03 -1.73
CA VAL A 79 5.14 -15.78 -2.36
C VAL A 79 6.68 -15.69 -2.34
N GLU A 80 7.30 -16.09 -1.24
CA GLU A 80 8.75 -16.20 -1.11
C GLU A 80 9.37 -17.20 -2.10
N GLU A 81 8.74 -18.35 -2.30
CA GLU A 81 9.13 -19.34 -3.31
C GLU A 81 9.06 -18.77 -4.74
N PHE A 82 7.98 -18.06 -5.06
CA PHE A 82 7.85 -17.38 -6.36
C PHE A 82 9.00 -16.38 -6.61
N LEU A 83 9.41 -15.61 -5.59
CA LEU A 83 10.51 -14.66 -5.72
C LEU A 83 11.89 -15.32 -5.88
N LYS A 84 12.04 -16.60 -5.53
CA LYS A 84 13.32 -17.33 -5.60
C LYS A 84 13.56 -18.02 -6.95
N GLY A 85 12.58 -18.13 -7.84
CA GLY A 85 12.72 -18.96 -9.04
C GLY A 85 11.62 -18.87 -10.09
N GLY A 86 11.01 -17.70 -10.30
CA GLY A 86 10.33 -17.39 -11.56
C GLY A 86 11.29 -17.32 -12.74
#